data_AF-A0AAP9LBR9-F1
#
_entry.id   AF-A0AAP9LBR9-F1
#
_cell.length_a   1.000
_cell.length_b   1.000
_cell.length_c   1.000
_cell.angle_alpha   90.00
_cell.angle_beta   90.00
_cell.angle_gamma   90.00
#
_symmetry.space_group_name_H-M   'P 1'
#
loop_
_entity.id
_entity.type
_entity.pdbx_description
1 polymer ?
#
loop_
_entity_poly.entity_id
_entity_poly.type
_entity_poly.pdbx_seq_one_letter_code
_entity_poly.pdbx_strand_id
1 'polypeptide(L)'
;MSLYCIDMKGNTHNSFTPTPDDFEDIGDACDERYALALRFCTEPDEWTVSLIVVTNEKNKPIAYCSFLYWISSSTPTEIILNFQIDYVYVRDLYRNKKLSTLMAEKFVIPELVLFLRERTDINDIFNNSEYISAEGYRFGEKVYCHLIEQLD
;
A
#
# COMPACT_ATOMS: atom_id res chain seq x y z
N MET A 1 -9.47 4.46 2.82
CA MET A 1 -8.26 5.25 2.56
C MET A 1 -7.66 5.67 3.87
N SER A 2 -6.40 5.31 4.08
CA SER A 2 -5.85 5.14 5.42
C SER A 2 -4.37 5.50 5.48
N LEU A 3 -3.99 6.28 6.50
CA LEU A 3 -2.60 6.52 6.89
C LEU A 3 -2.28 5.65 8.11
N TYR A 4 -1.32 4.74 7.98
CA TYR A 4 -0.87 3.87 9.07
C TYR A 4 0.58 4.15 9.43
N CYS A 5 0.84 4.50 10.69
CA CYS A 5 2.19 4.53 11.25
C CYS A 5 2.40 3.29 12.12
N ILE A 6 3.41 2.48 11.79
CA ILE A 6 3.62 1.16 12.41
C ILE A 6 5.06 0.97 12.87
N ASP A 7 5.23 0.17 13.92
CA ASP A 7 6.55 -0.27 14.37
C ASP A 7 7.06 -1.43 13.48
N MET A 8 8.31 -1.86 13.71
CA MET A 8 8.92 -3.00 13.00
C MET A 8 8.25 -4.35 13.26
N LYS A 9 7.26 -4.42 14.17
CA LYS A 9 6.46 -5.61 14.48
C LYS A 9 5.05 -5.52 13.88
N GLY A 10 4.69 -4.40 13.27
CA GLY A 10 3.39 -4.16 12.64
C GLY A 10 2.33 -3.63 13.59
N ASN A 11 2.70 -3.13 14.77
CA ASN A 11 1.77 -2.47 15.67
C ASN A 11 1.59 -1.01 15.28
N THR A 12 0.35 -0.56 15.15
CA THR A 12 0.03 0.85 14.89
C THR A 12 0.36 1.72 16.10
N HIS A 13 0.89 2.92 15.87
CA HIS A 13 1.19 3.88 16.92
C HIS A 13 1.07 5.33 16.42
N ASN A 14 0.85 6.26 17.35
CA ASN A 14 0.69 7.70 17.06
C ASN A 14 1.90 8.54 17.49
N SER A 15 3.03 7.89 17.82
CA SER A 15 4.27 8.57 18.26
C SER A 15 5.07 9.18 17.11
N PHE A 16 4.58 9.05 15.87
CA PHE A 16 5.20 9.59 14.68
C PHE A 16 4.17 10.38 13.88
N THR A 17 4.57 11.53 13.38
CA THR A 17 3.75 12.36 12.49
C THR A 17 4.49 12.45 11.16
N PRO A 18 3.98 11.78 10.11
CA PRO A 18 4.56 11.86 8.78
C PRO A 18 4.70 13.29 8.26
N THR A 19 5.84 13.59 7.64
CA THR A 19 6.14 14.87 6.98
C THR A 19 6.76 14.60 5.61
N PRO A 20 6.56 15.46 4.59
CA PRO A 20 7.15 15.25 3.26
C PRO A 20 8.67 14.99 3.26
N ASP A 21 9.39 15.49 4.27
CA ASP A 21 10.85 15.45 4.35
C ASP A 21 11.40 14.13 4.96
N ASP A 22 10.53 13.22 5.41
CA ASP A 22 10.90 11.97 6.12
C ASP A 22 11.87 11.05 5.36
N PHE A 23 11.88 11.16 4.03
CA PHE A 23 12.74 10.41 3.13
C PHE A 23 13.59 11.30 2.21
N GLU A 24 13.63 12.62 2.44
CA GLU A 24 14.44 13.57 1.65
C GLU A 24 15.93 13.20 1.66
N ASP A 25 16.41 12.59 2.76
CA ASP A 25 17.80 12.09 2.88
C ASP A 25 18.14 10.93 1.93
N ILE A 26 17.14 10.32 1.28
CA ILE A 26 17.32 9.29 0.25
C ILE A 26 17.33 9.90 -1.16
N GLY A 27 16.40 10.84 -1.43
CA GLY A 27 16.24 11.49 -2.75
C GLY A 27 15.63 10.59 -3.85
N ASP A 28 15.75 11.10 -5.09
CA ASP A 28 15.28 10.50 -6.34
C ASP A 28 13.76 10.27 -6.42
N ALA A 29 13.33 9.08 -6.84
CA ALA A 29 11.92 8.74 -6.90
C ALA A 29 11.35 8.43 -5.50
N CYS A 30 12.20 8.21 -4.49
CA CYS A 30 11.76 7.72 -3.19
C CYS A 30 11.05 8.79 -2.36
N ASP A 31 11.66 9.97 -2.22
CA ASP A 31 11.09 11.10 -1.50
C ASP A 31 9.91 11.70 -2.27
N GLU A 32 10.04 11.87 -3.59
CA GLU A 32 8.95 12.38 -4.44
C GLU A 32 7.68 11.51 -4.33
N ARG A 33 7.82 10.17 -4.43
CA ARG A 33 6.68 9.24 -4.31
C ARG A 33 6.07 9.23 -2.92
N TYR A 34 6.90 9.33 -1.89
CA TYR A 34 6.43 9.40 -0.52
C TYR A 34 5.63 10.67 -0.25
N ALA A 35 6.17 11.83 -0.65
CA ALA A 35 5.52 13.12 -0.46
C ALA A 35 4.19 13.19 -1.20
N LEU A 36 4.14 12.68 -2.44
CA LEU A 36 2.89 12.56 -3.21
C LEU A 36 1.88 11.63 -2.53
N ALA A 37 2.30 10.44 -2.09
CA ALA A 37 1.42 9.51 -1.39
C ALA A 37 0.88 10.11 -0.08
N LEU A 38 1.72 10.79 0.69
CA LEU A 38 1.30 11.47 1.92
C LEU A 38 0.26 12.55 1.62
N ARG A 39 0.52 13.39 0.60
CA ARG A 39 -0.43 14.41 0.16
C ARG A 39 -1.78 13.82 -0.22
N PHE A 40 -1.80 12.84 -1.13
CA PHE A 40 -3.03 12.17 -1.58
C PHE A 40 -3.74 11.36 -0.49
N CYS A 41 -3.01 10.96 0.55
CA CYS A 41 -3.60 10.30 1.72
C CYS A 41 -4.27 11.29 2.69
N THR A 42 -3.80 12.54 2.75
CA THR A 42 -4.26 13.55 3.73
C THR A 42 -5.19 14.62 3.15
N GLU A 43 -5.14 14.84 1.84
CA GLU A 43 -5.96 15.82 1.13
C GLU A 43 -7.06 15.09 0.34
N PRO A 44 -8.32 15.55 0.39
CA PRO A 44 -9.41 14.96 -0.39
C PRO A 44 -9.26 15.33 -1.88
N ASP A 45 -8.53 14.50 -2.63
CA ASP A 45 -8.42 14.53 -4.09
C ASP A 45 -9.14 13.33 -4.73
N GLU A 46 -9.33 13.38 -6.06
CA GLU A 46 -9.98 12.31 -6.86
C GLU A 46 -9.27 10.95 -6.74
N TRP A 47 -7.98 10.93 -6.39
CA TRP A 47 -7.15 9.73 -6.29
C TRP A 47 -6.74 9.50 -4.85
N THR A 48 -7.47 8.61 -4.21
CA THR A 48 -7.43 8.33 -2.78
C THR A 48 -6.35 7.25 -2.56
N VAL A 49 -5.12 7.63 -2.19
CA VAL A 49 -3.96 6.72 -1.93
C VAL A 49 -3.78 6.39 -0.44
N SER A 50 -3.83 5.12 -0.07
CA SER A 50 -3.47 4.64 1.27
C SER A 50 -1.95 4.58 1.43
N LEU A 51 -1.45 4.95 2.62
CA LEU A 51 -0.01 5.01 2.94
C LEU A 51 0.29 4.32 4.27
N ILE A 52 1.27 3.42 4.25
CA ILE A 52 1.81 2.76 5.44
C ILE A 52 3.24 3.25 5.63
N VAL A 53 3.58 3.75 6.82
CA VAL A 53 4.93 4.20 7.21
C VAL A 53 5.43 3.34 8.36
N VAL A 54 6.60 2.73 8.19
CA VAL A 54 7.27 1.94 9.23
C VAL A 54 8.30 2.80 9.93
N THR A 55 8.26 2.85 11.25
CA THR A 55 9.27 3.51 12.08
C THR A 55 10.12 2.51 12.86
N ASN A 56 11.36 2.89 13.16
CA ASN A 56 12.23 2.12 14.06
C ASN A 56 11.96 2.48 15.53
N GLU A 57 12.70 1.84 16.45
CA GLU A 57 12.59 2.06 17.90
C GLU A 57 12.83 3.52 18.36
N LYS A 58 13.43 4.36 17.51
CA LYS A 58 13.67 5.79 17.75
C LYS A 58 12.63 6.68 17.07
N ASN A 59 11.52 6.13 16.60
CA ASN A 59 10.49 6.80 15.78
C ASN A 59 11.04 7.41 14.48
N LYS A 60 12.18 6.92 13.94
CA LYS A 60 12.65 7.36 12.61
C LYS A 60 11.94 6.53 11.52
N PRO A 61 11.42 7.15 10.43
CA PRO A 61 10.84 6.42 9.31
C PRO A 61 11.91 5.63 8.54
N ILE A 62 11.63 4.36 8.27
CA ILE A 62 12.60 3.41 7.68
C ILE A 62 12.07 2.65 6.47
N ALA A 63 10.76 2.61 6.27
CA ALA A 63 10.13 2.00 5.12
C ALA A 63 8.74 2.62 4.91
N TYR A 64 8.22 2.53 3.70
CA TYR A 64 6.82 2.85 3.43
C TYR A 64 6.26 2.01 2.28
N CYS A 65 4.94 1.97 2.20
CA CYS A 65 4.17 1.35 1.12
C CYS A 65 2.98 2.26 0.78
N SER A 66 2.88 2.72 -0.46
CA SER A 66 1.71 3.40 -1.01
C SER A 66 0.92 2.45 -1.90
N PHE A 67 -0.40 2.47 -1.77
CA PHE A 67 -1.29 1.68 -2.60
C PHE A 67 -2.66 2.34 -2.76
N LEU A 68 -3.37 1.97 -3.81
CA LEU A 68 -4.72 2.43 -4.08
C LEU A 68 -5.55 1.31 -4.70
N TYR A 69 -6.86 1.46 -4.62
CA TYR A 69 -7.80 0.53 -5.23
C TYR A 69 -9.09 1.25 -5.62
N TRP A 70 -9.72 0.76 -6.67
CA TRP A 70 -10.94 1.35 -7.22
C TRP A 70 -11.78 0.29 -7.93
N ILE A 71 -13.04 0.63 -8.20
CA ILE A 71 -13.92 -0.22 -9.01
C ILE A 71 -13.93 0.29 -10.44
N SER A 72 -13.81 -0.64 -11.38
CA SER A 72 -14.15 -0.41 -12.78
C SER A 72 -15.20 -1.43 -13.23
N SER A 73 -15.81 -1.16 -14.38
CA SER A 73 -16.76 -2.06 -15.00
C SER A 73 -16.48 -2.08 -16.50
N SER A 74 -16.24 -3.27 -17.05
CA SER A 74 -16.04 -3.51 -18.49
C SER A 74 -17.37 -3.87 -19.17
N THR A 75 -18.32 -4.45 -18.42
CA THR A 75 -19.68 -4.74 -18.83
C THR A 75 -20.65 -4.54 -17.66
N PRO A 76 -21.98 -4.38 -17.88
CA PRO A 76 -22.93 -4.21 -16.77
C PRO A 76 -22.92 -5.31 -15.70
N THR A 77 -22.38 -6.48 -16.03
CA THR A 77 -22.29 -7.64 -15.13
C THR A 77 -20.90 -7.87 -14.58
N GLU A 78 -19.88 -7.19 -15.08
CA GLU A 78 -18.49 -7.40 -14.69
C GLU A 78 -18.03 -6.18 -13.89
N ILE A 79 -17.89 -6.41 -12.58
CA ILE A 79 -17.49 -5.39 -11.61
C ILE A 79 -16.13 -5.82 -11.06
N ILE A 80 -15.11 -5.04 -11.40
CA ILE A 80 -13.72 -5.39 -11.21
C ILE A 80 -13.16 -4.56 -10.06
N LEU A 81 -12.60 -5.22 -9.04
CA LEU A 81 -11.72 -4.56 -8.08
C LEU A 81 -10.35 -4.40 -8.70
N ASN A 82 -9.97 -3.17 -8.97
CA ASN A 82 -8.63 -2.82 -9.36
C ASN A 82 -7.83 -2.49 -8.11
N PHE A 83 -6.63 -3.04 -7.95
CA PHE A 83 -5.69 -2.59 -6.94
C PHE A 83 -4.32 -2.35 -7.56
N GLN A 84 -3.60 -1.40 -6.99
CA GLN A 84 -2.26 -1.02 -7.42
C GLN A 84 -1.38 -0.76 -6.21
N ILE A 85 -0.24 -1.43 -6.16
CA ILE A 85 0.87 -1.08 -5.29
C ILE A 85 1.68 -0.02 -6.03
N ASP A 86 1.59 1.22 -5.57
CA ASP A 86 2.20 2.36 -6.24
C ASP A 86 3.71 2.42 -5.97
N TYR A 87 4.12 2.31 -4.70
CA TYR A 87 5.53 2.30 -4.35
C TYR A 87 5.81 1.58 -3.05
N VAL A 88 6.93 0.87 -2.98
CA VAL A 88 7.42 0.23 -1.75
C VAL A 88 8.88 0.55 -1.59
N TYR A 89 9.23 1.11 -0.43
CA TYR A 89 10.60 1.41 -0.10
C TYR A 89 10.99 0.86 1.27
N VAL A 90 12.22 0.37 1.37
CA VAL A 90 12.86 -0.03 2.62
C VAL A 90 14.30 0.46 2.59
N ARG A 91 14.68 1.29 3.56
CA ARG A 91 16.06 1.76 3.73
C ARG A 91 17.02 0.57 3.77
N ASP A 92 18.20 0.72 3.16
CA ASP A 92 19.15 -0.37 2.93
C ASP A 92 19.52 -1.16 4.19
N LEU A 93 19.75 -0.47 5.31
CA LEU A 93 20.07 -1.07 6.61
C LEU A 93 18.95 -1.96 7.19
N TYR A 94 17.74 -1.85 6.65
CA TYR A 94 16.54 -2.55 7.09
C TYR A 94 16.02 -3.55 6.05
N ARG A 95 16.70 -3.69 4.89
CA ARG A 95 16.38 -4.75 3.92
C ARG A 95 16.58 -6.14 4.53
N ASN A 96 15.95 -7.15 3.92
CA ASN A 96 15.92 -8.54 4.41
C ASN A 96 15.25 -8.76 5.78
N LYS A 97 14.60 -7.74 6.36
CA LYS A 97 13.81 -7.85 7.59
C LYS A 97 12.31 -8.13 7.35
N LYS A 98 11.93 -8.50 6.13
CA LYS A 98 10.54 -8.79 5.71
C LYS A 98 9.55 -7.64 5.94
N LEU A 99 10.01 -6.38 5.96
CA LEU A 99 9.14 -5.22 6.22
C LEU A 99 8.08 -5.00 5.11
N SER A 100 8.42 -5.22 3.85
CA SER A 100 7.44 -5.15 2.75
C SER A 100 6.35 -6.20 2.90
N THR A 101 6.74 -7.44 3.22
CA THR A 101 5.82 -8.53 3.56
C THR A 101 4.92 -8.17 4.74
N LEU A 102 5.49 -7.62 5.81
CA LEU A 102 4.73 -7.18 6.99
C LEU A 102 3.66 -6.14 6.62
N MET A 103 4.01 -5.12 5.82
CA MET A 103 3.05 -4.11 5.37
C MET A 103 1.92 -4.71 4.53
N ALA A 104 2.22 -5.64 3.61
CA ALA A 104 1.20 -6.32 2.82
C ALA A 104 0.25 -7.16 3.69
N GLU A 105 0.79 -8.05 4.52
CA GLU A 105 0.00 -9.03 5.28
C GLU A 105 -0.81 -8.40 6.41
N LYS A 106 -0.33 -7.30 6.99
CA LYS A 106 -1.02 -6.64 8.12
C LYS A 106 -1.99 -5.54 7.71
N PHE A 107 -1.79 -4.93 6.55
CA PHE A 107 -2.55 -3.73 6.17
C PHE A 107 -3.15 -3.85 4.77
N VAL A 108 -2.33 -4.00 3.72
CA VAL A 108 -2.83 -3.97 2.34
C VAL A 108 -3.83 -5.09 2.08
N ILE A 109 -3.50 -6.34 2.40
CA ILE A 109 -4.39 -7.49 2.19
C ILE A 109 -5.65 -7.36 3.06
N PRO A 110 -5.57 -7.14 4.39
CA PRO A 110 -6.77 -6.95 5.21
C PRO A 110 -7.70 -5.81 4.75
N GLU A 111 -7.16 -4.68 4.29
CA GLU A 111 -7.95 -3.56 3.78
C GLU A 111 -8.73 -3.95 2.52
N LEU A 112 -8.07 -4.62 1.56
CA LEU A 112 -8.71 -5.09 0.33
C LEU A 112 -9.73 -6.21 0.61
N VAL A 113 -9.43 -7.12 1.55
CA VAL A 113 -10.38 -8.18 1.97
C VAL A 113 -11.61 -7.59 2.64
N LEU A 114 -11.45 -6.58 3.50
CA LEU A 114 -12.58 -5.89 4.11
C LEU A 114 -13.46 -5.25 3.03
N PHE A 115 -12.84 -4.58 2.06
CA PHE A 115 -13.56 -3.96 0.95
C PHE A 115 -14.33 -4.98 0.10
N LEU A 116 -13.73 -6.13 -0.23
CA LEU A 116 -14.40 -7.23 -0.95
C LEU A 116 -15.60 -7.78 -0.17
N ARG A 117 -15.50 -7.90 1.16
CA ARG A 117 -16.61 -8.35 2.02
C ARG A 117 -17.77 -7.37 2.05
N GLU A 118 -17.50 -6.07 1.92
CA GLU A 118 -18.52 -5.02 1.87
C GLU A 118 -19.16 -4.88 0.48
N ARG A 119 -18.52 -5.40 -0.58
CA ARG A 119 -18.93 -5.28 -1.98
C ARG A 119 -19.07 -6.64 -2.66
N THR A 120 -20.17 -7.32 -2.36
CA THR A 120 -20.49 -8.66 -2.88
C THR A 120 -20.84 -8.70 -4.37
N ASP A 121 -20.92 -7.55 -5.03
CA ASP A 121 -21.15 -7.40 -6.47
C ASP A 121 -19.85 -7.51 -7.30
N ILE A 122 -18.68 -7.43 -6.65
CA ILE A 122 -17.38 -7.62 -7.28
C ILE A 122 -17.21 -9.09 -7.64
N ASN A 123 -16.87 -9.36 -8.89
CA ASN A 123 -16.69 -10.71 -9.41
C ASN A 123 -15.38 -10.93 -10.17
N ASP A 124 -14.51 -9.92 -10.19
CA ASP A 124 -13.16 -10.03 -10.72
C ASP A 124 -12.20 -9.11 -9.95
N ILE A 125 -10.92 -9.45 -9.95
CA ILE A 125 -9.84 -8.69 -9.31
C ILE A 125 -8.72 -8.48 -10.33
N PHE A 126 -8.29 -7.23 -10.48
CA PHE A 126 -7.22 -6.86 -11.40
C PHE A 126 -6.05 -6.21 -10.67
N ASN A 127 -4.86 -6.77 -10.87
CA ASN A 127 -3.60 -6.27 -10.31
C ASN A 127 -2.95 -5.25 -11.26
N ASN A 128 -3.26 -3.98 -11.09
CA ASN A 128 -2.66 -2.89 -11.87
C ASN A 128 -1.18 -2.63 -11.55
N SER A 129 -0.64 -3.25 -10.49
CA SER A 129 0.78 -3.09 -10.13
C SER A 129 1.73 -3.55 -11.24
N GLU A 130 1.24 -4.36 -12.19
CA GLU A 130 2.00 -4.80 -13.37
C GLU A 130 2.45 -3.65 -14.28
N TYR A 131 1.69 -2.55 -14.32
CA TYR A 131 1.98 -1.38 -15.15
C TYR A 131 2.94 -0.39 -14.50
N ILE A 132 3.30 -0.61 -13.23
CA ILE A 132 4.17 0.29 -12.48
C ILE A 132 5.63 -0.15 -12.56
N SER A 133 5.91 -1.43 -12.26
CA SER A 133 7.25 -2.02 -12.39
C SER A 133 7.19 -3.54 -12.33
N ALA A 134 8.25 -4.22 -12.78
CA ALA A 134 8.36 -5.67 -12.68
C ALA A 134 8.38 -6.16 -11.21
N GLU A 135 8.98 -5.37 -10.33
CA GLU A 135 8.98 -5.59 -8.88
C GLU A 135 7.60 -5.35 -8.28
N GLY A 136 6.91 -4.30 -8.74
CA GLY A 136 5.52 -4.00 -8.41
C GLY A 136 4.59 -5.14 -8.80
N TYR A 137 4.76 -5.71 -9.99
CA TYR A 137 4.04 -6.91 -10.42
C TYR A 137 4.20 -8.06 -9.42
N ARG A 138 5.43 -8.43 -9.06
CA ARG A 138 5.71 -9.56 -8.14
C ARG A 138 5.12 -9.34 -6.75
N PHE A 139 5.21 -8.11 -6.23
CA PHE A 139 4.63 -7.78 -4.93
C PHE A 139 3.10 -7.79 -5.00
N GLY A 140 2.53 -7.22 -6.07
CA GLY A 140 1.10 -7.25 -6.34
C GLY A 140 0.56 -8.66 -6.56
N GLU A 141 1.30 -9.55 -7.23
CA GLU A 141 0.92 -10.95 -7.44
C GLU A 141 0.80 -11.68 -6.11
N LYS A 142 1.71 -11.44 -5.16
CA LYS A 142 1.59 -11.98 -3.81
C LYS A 142 0.28 -11.53 -3.13
N VAL A 143 -0.07 -10.24 -3.26
CA VAL A 143 -1.33 -9.70 -2.74
C VAL A 143 -2.52 -10.38 -3.44
N TYR A 144 -2.52 -10.42 -4.78
CA TYR A 144 -3.55 -11.03 -5.61
C TYR A 144 -3.85 -12.48 -5.21
N CYS A 145 -2.82 -13.32 -5.10
CA CYS A 145 -3.00 -14.72 -4.72
C CYS A 145 -3.72 -14.87 -3.37
N HIS A 146 -3.39 -14.04 -2.38
CA HIS A 146 -4.09 -14.06 -1.08
C HIS A 146 -5.54 -13.57 -1.18
N LEU A 147 -5.84 -12.63 -2.09
CA LEU A 147 -7.22 -12.17 -2.29
C LEU A 147 -8.08 -13.23 -2.94
N ILE A 148 -7.55 -13.95 -3.94
CA ILE A 148 -8.28 -15.06 -4.59
C ILE A 148 -8.60 -16.17 -3.60
N GLU A 149 -7.68 -16.51 -2.69
CA GLU A 149 -7.94 -17.46 -1.58
C GLU A 149 -9.09 -17.04 -0.64
N GLN A 150 -9.57 -15.79 -0.69
CA GLN A 150 -10.73 -15.32 0.07
C GLN A 150 -12.05 -15.36 -0.72
N LEU A 151 -11.99 -15.55 -2.04
CA LEU A 151 -13.15 -15.64 -2.92
C LEU A 151 -13.62 -17.08 -3.17
N ASP A 152 -12.74 -18.06 -2.96
CA ASP A 152 -13.05 -19.51 -2.95
C ASP A 152 -13.65 -19.98 -1.61
#